data_AF-A0A2S8HQA7-F1
#
_entry.id   AF-A0A2S8HQA7-F1
#
_cell.length_a   1.000
_cell.length_b   1.000
_cell.length_c   1.000
_cell.angle_alpha   90.00
_cell.angle_beta   90.00
_cell.angle_gamma   90.00
#
_symmetry.space_group_name_H-M   'P 1'
#
loop_
_entity.id
_entity.type
_entity.pdbx_description
1 polymer ?
#
loop_
_entity_poly.entity_id
_entity_poly.type
_entity_poly.pdbx_seq_one_letter_code
_entity_poly.pdbx_strand_id
1 'polypeptide(L)'
;MRFLPGLICLLPLLSPLAHAELMDDVNDRGELRIALEANTPPFNFKEGDKLTGFEVELGQLLANELDVRPDFVVTDSGDLLSGVESGKYDVAINHIALTPDLKDRFDFSEPYIHTDAQLIAQKEEQSRSILLVQSLTEQKPKATPVSLAIPFQKGNPAFHASLENALQRIKADGRLEGLEQKWFGADADVAPKP
;
A
#
# COMPACT_ATOMS: atom_id res chain seq x y z
N MET A 1 7.56 -34.24 -63.91
CA MET A 1 8.65 -34.08 -62.94
C MET A 1 8.34 -32.84 -62.10
N ARG A 2 8.19 -33.02 -60.78
CA ARG A 2 7.72 -32.01 -59.81
C ARG A 2 8.93 -31.26 -59.25
N PHE A 3 8.91 -29.93 -59.20
CA PHE A 3 9.70 -29.16 -58.23
C PHE A 3 8.87 -27.98 -57.71
N LEU A 4 8.90 -27.84 -56.39
CA LEU A 4 8.00 -27.13 -55.49
C LEU A 4 8.51 -25.70 -55.25
N PRO A 5 7.68 -24.64 -55.27
CA PRO A 5 8.12 -23.32 -54.83
C PRO A 5 8.18 -23.29 -53.30
N GLY A 6 9.35 -22.95 -52.77
CA GLY A 6 9.63 -22.86 -51.34
C GLY A 6 8.82 -21.74 -50.68
N LEU A 7 7.93 -22.14 -49.78
CA LEU A 7 7.20 -21.28 -48.86
C LEU A 7 8.18 -20.81 -47.76
N ILE A 8 8.58 -19.54 -47.79
CA ILE A 8 9.27 -18.90 -46.66
C ILE A 8 8.21 -18.68 -45.58
N CYS A 9 8.16 -19.58 -44.59
CA CYS A 9 7.41 -19.35 -43.36
C CYS A 9 8.12 -18.28 -42.53
N LEU A 10 7.64 -17.04 -42.62
CA LEU A 10 7.96 -15.99 -41.67
C LEU A 10 7.24 -16.33 -40.35
N LEU A 11 7.93 -17.00 -39.43
CA LEU A 11 7.44 -17.17 -38.06
C LEU A 11 7.33 -15.77 -37.44
N PRO A 12 6.14 -15.30 -37.01
CA PRO A 12 6.08 -14.12 -36.16
C PRO A 12 6.81 -14.49 -34.87
N LEU A 13 7.89 -13.77 -34.56
CA LEU A 13 8.43 -13.70 -33.22
C LEU A 13 7.31 -13.15 -32.33
N LEU A 14 6.53 -14.04 -31.73
CA LEU A 14 5.70 -13.71 -30.58
C LEU A 14 6.69 -13.37 -29.46
N SER A 15 7.08 -12.10 -29.35
CA SER A 15 7.76 -11.58 -28.19
C SER A 15 6.82 -11.76 -26.99
N PRO A 16 7.10 -12.63 -26.01
CA PRO A 16 6.18 -12.89 -24.91
C PRO A 16 6.22 -11.82 -23.81
N LEU A 17 6.79 -10.64 -24.07
CA LEU A 17 7.16 -9.67 -23.05
C LEU A 17 6.77 -8.25 -23.44
N ALA A 18 5.48 -8.05 -23.70
CA ALA A 18 4.88 -6.73 -23.77
C ALA A 18 3.59 -6.72 -22.94
N HIS A 19 3.64 -7.30 -21.73
CA HIS A 19 2.77 -6.79 -20.68
C HIS A 19 3.38 -5.42 -20.34
N ALA A 20 2.61 -4.35 -20.48
CA ALA A 20 3.00 -3.07 -19.91
C ALA A 20 3.20 -3.32 -18.42
N GLU A 21 4.45 -3.24 -17.96
CA GLU A 21 4.77 -3.44 -16.56
C GLU A 21 4.28 -2.18 -15.83
N LEU A 22 3.58 -2.35 -14.70
CA LEU A 22 3.08 -1.23 -13.89
C LEU A 22 4.17 -0.18 -13.58
N MET A 23 5.44 -0.61 -13.46
CA MET A 23 6.57 0.29 -13.26
C MET A 23 6.80 1.23 -14.45
N ASP A 24 6.65 0.76 -15.68
CA ASP A 24 6.80 1.59 -16.88
C ASP A 24 5.68 2.63 -16.93
N ASP A 25 4.43 2.24 -16.64
CA ASP A 25 3.29 3.16 -16.58
C ASP A 25 3.44 4.25 -15.51
N VAL A 26 4.00 3.89 -14.35
CA VAL A 26 4.33 4.83 -13.27
C VAL A 26 5.41 5.82 -13.71
N ASN A 27 6.48 5.34 -14.34
CA ASN A 27 7.57 6.17 -14.83
C ASN A 27 7.13 7.10 -15.96
N ASP A 28 6.41 6.58 -16.95
CA ASP A 28 5.94 7.34 -18.11
C ASP A 28 4.99 8.47 -17.69
N ARG A 29 4.14 8.21 -16.68
CA ARG A 29 3.24 9.22 -16.11
C ARG A 29 3.96 10.17 -15.15
N GLY A 30 5.06 9.75 -14.55
CA GLY A 30 5.85 10.52 -13.60
C GLY A 30 5.19 10.69 -12.22
N GLU A 31 4.26 9.80 -11.87
CA GLU A 31 3.57 9.83 -10.58
C GLU A 31 3.19 8.43 -10.09
N LEU A 32 3.12 8.23 -8.77
CA LEU A 32 2.59 7.05 -8.11
C LEU A 32 1.18 7.36 -7.58
N ARG A 33 0.15 6.68 -8.09
CA ARG A 33 -1.24 6.84 -7.63
C ARG A 33 -1.48 6.01 -6.37
N ILE A 34 -1.73 6.69 -5.26
CA ILE A 34 -1.83 6.11 -3.91
C ILE A 34 -3.25 6.29 -3.39
N ALA A 35 -3.98 5.19 -3.23
CA ALA A 35 -5.33 5.21 -2.66
C ALA A 35 -5.34 5.11 -1.13
N LEU A 36 -6.20 5.91 -0.49
CA LEU A 36 -6.45 5.92 0.96
C LEU A 36 -7.83 6.54 1.28
N GLU A 37 -8.31 6.43 2.53
CA GLU A 37 -9.63 6.93 2.94
C GLU A 37 -9.63 8.37 3.50
N ALA A 38 -8.50 8.83 4.01
CA ALA A 38 -8.29 10.13 4.64
C ALA A 38 -9.19 10.41 5.86
N ASN A 39 -9.52 9.40 6.65
CA ASN A 39 -10.46 9.49 7.78
C ASN A 39 -9.97 8.82 9.08
N THR A 40 -8.73 8.31 9.12
CA THR A 40 -8.21 7.48 10.22
C THR A 40 -6.92 8.06 10.82
N PRO A 41 -6.99 9.01 11.75
CA PRO A 41 -5.82 9.48 12.51
C PRO A 41 -5.23 8.37 13.39
N PRO A 42 -3.89 8.33 13.59
CA PRO A 42 -2.86 9.17 12.98
C PRO A 42 -2.34 8.64 11.62
N PHE A 43 -2.99 7.63 11.04
CA PHE A 43 -2.52 6.91 9.85
C PHE A 43 -2.69 7.74 8.56
N ASN A 44 -3.91 8.03 8.16
CA ASN A 44 -4.21 8.93 7.04
C ASN A 44 -5.50 9.68 7.33
N PHE A 45 -5.45 11.01 7.34
CA PHE A 45 -6.59 11.85 7.71
C PHE A 45 -6.48 13.24 7.10
N LYS A 46 -7.58 14.00 7.15
CA LYS A 46 -7.57 15.42 6.81
C LYS A 46 -7.51 16.30 8.05
N GLU A 47 -6.62 17.29 8.04
CA GLU A 47 -6.61 18.41 8.97
C GLU A 47 -7.02 19.68 8.21
N GLY A 48 -8.30 20.07 8.36
CA GLY A 48 -8.92 21.01 7.43
C GLY A 48 -8.95 20.43 6.01
N ASP A 49 -8.40 21.16 5.05
CA ASP A 49 -8.29 20.71 3.65
C ASP A 49 -7.00 19.92 3.36
N LYS A 50 -6.10 19.80 4.34
CA LYS A 50 -4.79 19.17 4.15
C LYS A 50 -4.86 17.68 4.46
N LEU A 51 -4.48 16.85 3.48
CA LEU A 51 -4.22 15.43 3.68
C LEU A 51 -2.91 15.24 4.45
N THR A 52 -2.93 14.48 5.55
CA THR A 52 -1.80 14.29 6.46
C THR A 52 -1.88 12.94 7.19
N GLY A 53 -0.82 12.55 7.88
CA GLY A 53 -0.73 11.28 8.60
C GLY A 53 0.49 10.45 8.25
N PHE A 54 0.74 9.41 9.04
CA PHE A 54 1.84 8.47 8.85
C PHE A 54 1.90 7.89 7.43
N GLU A 55 0.78 7.37 6.92
CA GLU A 55 0.69 6.69 5.63
C GLU A 55 0.76 7.66 4.45
N VAL A 56 0.35 8.92 4.66
CA VAL A 56 0.52 10.00 3.68
C VAL A 56 2.01 10.33 3.55
N GLU A 57 2.72 10.47 4.67
CA GLU A 57 4.16 10.75 4.65
C GLU A 57 4.98 9.56 4.14
N LEU A 58 4.57 8.32 4.48
CA LEU A 58 5.17 7.11 3.90
C LEU A 58 4.97 7.05 2.39
N GLY A 59 3.76 7.32 1.89
CA GLY A 59 3.47 7.36 0.46
C GLY A 59 4.32 8.40 -0.30
N GLN A 60 4.53 9.57 0.31
CA GLN A 60 5.42 10.61 -0.22
C GLN A 60 6.88 10.14 -0.29
N LEU A 61 7.38 9.45 0.75
CA LEU A 61 8.73 8.90 0.73
C LEU A 61 8.91 7.83 -0.34
N LEU A 62 7.93 6.94 -0.49
CA LEU A 62 7.96 5.88 -1.51
C LEU A 62 7.98 6.46 -2.92
N ALA A 63 7.10 7.42 -3.22
CA ALA A 63 7.09 8.10 -4.51
C ALA A 63 8.45 8.77 -4.81
N ASN A 64 9.05 9.43 -3.80
CA ASN A 64 10.37 10.06 -3.94
C ASN A 64 11.49 9.04 -4.23
N GLU A 65 11.48 7.88 -3.57
CA GLU A 65 12.46 6.81 -3.85
C GLU A 65 12.31 6.19 -5.24
N LEU A 66 11.10 6.25 -5.79
CA LEU A 66 10.77 5.82 -7.15
C LEU A 66 11.00 6.94 -8.19
N ASP A 67 11.50 8.11 -7.78
CA ASP A 67 11.73 9.29 -8.64
C ASP A 67 10.47 9.80 -9.37
N VAL A 68 9.31 9.68 -8.70
CA VAL A 68 8.01 10.15 -9.21
C VAL A 68 7.26 10.99 -8.17
N ARG A 69 6.24 11.74 -8.59
CA ARG A 69 5.39 12.49 -7.65
C ARG A 69 4.35 11.59 -7.00
N PRO A 70 3.98 11.75 -5.73
CA PRO A 70 2.78 11.08 -5.22
C PRO A 70 1.52 11.78 -5.75
N ASP A 71 0.55 10.97 -6.15
CA ASP A 71 -0.82 11.39 -6.45
C ASP A 71 -1.77 10.66 -5.50
N PHE A 72 -2.31 11.37 -4.52
CA PHE A 72 -3.20 10.77 -3.51
C PHE A 72 -4.64 10.78 -3.97
N VAL A 73 -5.25 9.59 -4.00
CA VAL A 73 -6.65 9.42 -4.35
C VAL A 73 -7.45 9.04 -3.12
N VAL A 74 -8.24 10.00 -2.62
CA VAL A 74 -9.17 9.75 -1.51
C VAL A 74 -10.37 8.97 -2.04
N THR A 75 -10.65 7.81 -1.47
CA THR A 75 -11.71 6.88 -1.91
C THR A 75 -12.39 6.21 -0.71
N ASP A 76 -13.57 5.63 -0.92
CA ASP A 76 -14.25 4.83 0.10
C ASP A 76 -13.58 3.46 0.28
N SER A 77 -13.61 2.95 1.52
CA SER A 77 -13.00 1.66 1.92
C SER A 77 -13.43 0.49 1.03
N GLY A 78 -14.70 0.46 0.61
CA GLY A 78 -15.27 -0.60 -0.24
C GLY A 78 -14.71 -0.65 -1.66
N ASP A 79 -14.19 0.47 -2.16
CA ASP A 79 -13.69 0.62 -3.53
C ASP A 79 -12.16 0.60 -3.62
N LEU A 80 -11.48 0.60 -2.47
CA LEU A 80 -10.03 0.77 -2.40
C LEU A 80 -9.29 -0.40 -3.06
N LEU A 81 -9.58 -1.64 -2.65
CA LEU A 81 -8.89 -2.82 -3.19
C LEU A 81 -9.31 -3.15 -4.62
N SER A 82 -10.59 -2.98 -4.97
CA SER A 82 -11.06 -3.19 -6.35
C SER A 82 -10.49 -2.14 -7.31
N GLY A 83 -10.26 -0.92 -6.83
CA GLY A 83 -9.57 0.13 -7.59
C GLY A 83 -8.10 -0.21 -7.86
N VAL A 84 -7.38 -0.80 -6.91
CA VAL A 84 -6.03 -1.34 -7.13
C VAL A 84 -6.07 -2.49 -8.14
N GLU A 85 -6.95 -3.47 -7.94
CA GLU A 85 -7.08 -4.66 -8.79
C GLU A 85 -7.36 -4.29 -10.26
N SER A 86 -8.15 -3.24 -10.49
CA SER A 86 -8.49 -2.73 -11.82
C SER A 86 -7.48 -1.72 -12.40
N GLY A 87 -6.53 -1.21 -11.61
CA GLY A 87 -5.51 -0.27 -12.07
C GLY A 87 -5.96 1.19 -12.10
N LYS A 88 -7.08 1.47 -11.43
CA LYS A 88 -7.52 2.84 -11.16
C LYS A 88 -6.46 3.60 -10.34
N TYR A 89 -5.75 2.89 -9.46
CA TYR A 89 -4.60 3.35 -8.70
C TYR A 89 -3.51 2.27 -8.69
N ASP A 90 -2.28 2.64 -8.38
CA ASP A 90 -1.12 1.73 -8.44
C ASP A 90 -0.97 0.93 -7.14
N VAL A 91 -1.17 1.61 -6.01
CA VAL A 91 -1.06 1.05 -4.65
C VAL A 91 -2.18 1.56 -3.76
N ALA A 92 -2.44 0.86 -2.66
CA ALA A 92 -3.20 1.42 -1.54
C ALA A 92 -2.40 1.40 -0.24
N ILE A 93 -2.36 2.52 0.48
CA ILE A 93 -1.67 2.65 1.76
C ILE A 93 -2.72 3.11 2.79
N ASN A 94 -3.42 2.12 3.36
CA ASN A 94 -4.58 2.33 4.23
C ASN A 94 -4.70 1.18 5.24
N HIS A 95 -3.65 0.97 6.03
CA HIS A 95 -3.56 0.00 7.13
C HIS A 95 -4.08 -1.40 6.76
N ILE A 96 -3.74 -1.83 5.54
CA ILE A 96 -4.20 -3.10 4.99
C ILE A 96 -3.39 -4.24 5.62
N ALA A 97 -4.10 -5.13 6.33
CA ALA A 97 -3.51 -6.32 6.91
C ALA A 97 -3.08 -7.31 5.82
N LEU A 98 -1.87 -7.85 5.96
CA LEU A 98 -1.37 -8.91 5.08
C LEU A 98 -2.06 -10.25 5.42
N THR A 99 -3.03 -10.66 4.61
CA THR A 99 -3.78 -11.92 4.79
C THR A 99 -3.59 -12.89 3.62
N PRO A 100 -3.73 -14.21 3.83
CA PRO A 100 -3.68 -15.20 2.74
C PRO A 100 -4.70 -14.91 1.64
N ASP A 101 -5.94 -14.57 2.01
CA ASP A 101 -7.03 -14.31 1.05
C ASP A 101 -6.72 -13.13 0.12
N LEU A 102 -6.05 -12.10 0.64
CA LEU A 102 -5.63 -10.98 -0.20
C LEU A 102 -4.40 -11.32 -1.05
N LYS A 103 -3.46 -12.14 -0.57
CA LYS A 103 -2.30 -12.60 -1.36
C LYS A 103 -2.69 -13.42 -2.60
N ASP A 104 -3.86 -14.06 -2.56
CA ASP A 104 -4.38 -14.76 -3.74
C ASP A 104 -4.77 -13.80 -4.86
N ARG A 105 -5.09 -12.53 -4.54
CA ARG A 105 -5.56 -11.50 -5.49
C ARG A 105 -4.55 -10.39 -5.77
N PHE A 106 -3.68 -10.10 -4.82
CA PHE A 106 -2.73 -8.98 -4.87
C PHE A 106 -1.32 -9.46 -4.57
N ASP A 107 -0.34 -8.77 -5.16
CA ASP A 107 1.01 -8.80 -4.63
C ASP A 107 1.13 -7.72 -3.54
N PHE A 108 2.09 -7.90 -2.63
CA PHE A 108 2.28 -7.03 -1.47
C PHE A 108 3.76 -6.67 -1.31
N SER A 109 4.02 -5.47 -0.80
CA SER A 109 5.32 -5.14 -0.23
C SER A 109 5.62 -6.01 1.00
N GLU A 110 6.87 -5.99 1.45
CA GLU A 110 7.15 -6.32 2.85
C GLU A 110 6.35 -5.40 3.79
N PRO A 111 5.97 -5.87 5.00
CA PRO A 111 5.25 -5.03 5.94
C PRO A 111 6.04 -3.77 6.32
N TYR A 112 5.35 -2.63 6.36
CA TYR A 112 5.93 -1.36 6.83
C TYR A 112 5.66 -1.11 8.32
N ILE A 113 4.71 -1.82 8.92
CA ILE A 113 4.48 -1.84 10.36
C ILE A 113 4.27 -3.30 10.80
N HIS A 114 4.92 -3.68 11.90
CA HIS A 114 4.57 -4.85 12.69
C HIS A 114 4.09 -4.40 14.05
N THR A 115 2.79 -4.51 14.31
CA THR A 115 2.21 -4.15 15.62
C THR A 115 1.65 -5.35 16.33
N ASP A 116 1.82 -5.41 17.65
CA ASP A 116 0.97 -6.23 18.50
C ASP A 116 -0.46 -5.65 18.46
N ALA A 117 -1.46 -6.49 18.13
CA ALA A 117 -2.86 -6.06 17.98
C ALA A 117 -3.48 -5.34 19.21
N GLN A 118 -2.81 -5.35 20.37
CA GLN A 118 -3.24 -4.65 21.58
C GLN A 118 -3.01 -3.13 21.53
N LEU A 119 -2.03 -2.62 20.77
CA LEU A 119 -1.78 -1.18 20.66
C LEU A 119 -2.80 -0.50 19.73
N ILE A 120 -3.21 -1.18 18.65
CA ILE A 120 -4.29 -0.72 17.78
C ILE A 120 -5.63 -0.74 18.53
N ALA A 121 -5.92 -1.81 19.29
CA ALA A 121 -7.15 -1.91 20.07
C ALA A 121 -7.24 -0.88 21.21
N GLN A 122 -6.16 -0.60 21.95
CA GLN A 122 -6.17 0.44 23.00
C GLN A 122 -6.32 1.86 22.45
N LYS A 123 -5.76 2.15 21.27
CA LYS A 123 -5.86 3.48 20.64
C LYS A 123 -7.19 3.66 19.88
N GLU A 124 -7.76 2.57 19.35
CA GLU A 124 -9.13 2.55 18.82
C GLU A 124 -10.22 2.58 19.91
N GLU A 125 -9.96 2.13 21.13
CA GLU A 125 -10.95 2.12 22.23
C GLU A 125 -11.41 3.53 22.63
N GLN A 126 -10.58 4.56 22.38
CA GLN A 126 -11.00 5.95 22.53
C GLN A 126 -11.95 6.45 21.42
N SER A 127 -12.01 5.79 20.26
CA SER A 127 -12.87 6.16 19.12
C SER A 127 -14.03 5.18 18.87
N ARG A 128 -13.97 3.95 19.39
CA ARG A 128 -14.93 2.87 19.14
C ARG A 128 -15.89 2.58 20.29
N SER A 129 -16.18 3.56 21.16
CA SER A 129 -17.10 3.41 22.30
C SER A 129 -18.55 3.00 21.92
N ILE A 130 -18.88 2.74 20.65
CA ILE A 130 -20.25 2.49 20.20
C ILE A 130 -20.42 1.19 19.37
N LEU A 131 -19.37 0.55 18.86
CA LEU A 131 -19.54 -0.60 17.95
C LEU A 131 -19.17 -1.99 18.49
N LEU A 132 -18.47 -2.11 19.62
CA LEU A 132 -18.01 -3.42 20.15
C LEU A 132 -18.82 -3.96 21.35
N VAL A 133 -19.88 -3.29 21.78
CA VAL A 133 -20.65 -3.72 22.98
C VAL A 133 -21.56 -4.94 22.71
N GLN A 134 -21.72 -5.41 21.47
CA GLN A 134 -22.76 -6.41 21.16
C GLN A 134 -22.28 -7.79 20.72
N SER A 135 -20.98 -8.13 20.74
CA SER A 135 -20.56 -9.42 20.15
C SER A 135 -19.54 -10.28 20.87
N LEU A 136 -18.95 -9.90 22.01
CA LEU A 136 -17.95 -10.77 22.65
C LEU A 136 -18.14 -10.87 24.18
N THR A 137 -19.16 -11.61 24.57
CA THR A 137 -19.06 -12.45 25.76
C THR A 137 -18.09 -13.60 25.45
N GLU A 138 -17.07 -13.72 26.30
CA GLU A 138 -16.21 -14.89 26.52
C GLU A 138 -14.92 -15.03 25.67
N GLN A 139 -13.81 -15.10 26.42
CA GLN A 139 -12.41 -15.42 26.07
C GLN A 139 -11.55 -14.28 25.49
N LYS A 140 -10.58 -13.81 26.30
CA LYS A 140 -9.52 -12.88 25.90
C LYS A 140 -8.62 -13.55 24.85
N PRO A 141 -8.63 -13.15 23.57
CA PRO A 141 -7.79 -13.75 22.55
C PRO A 141 -6.32 -13.34 22.75
N LYS A 142 -5.40 -14.30 22.58
CA LYS A 142 -3.96 -14.04 22.46
C LYS A 142 -3.74 -13.20 21.21
N ALA A 143 -3.43 -11.91 21.40
CA ALA A 143 -3.24 -10.95 20.30
C ALA A 143 -2.22 -11.47 19.28
N THR A 144 -2.67 -11.77 18.07
CA THR A 144 -1.79 -12.12 16.94
C THR A 144 -1.21 -10.81 16.39
N PRO A 145 0.10 -10.73 16.12
CA PRO A 145 0.69 -9.54 15.52
C PRO A 145 0.06 -9.31 14.13
N VAL A 146 -0.39 -8.09 13.88
CA VAL A 146 -0.92 -7.66 12.59
C VAL A 146 0.20 -6.98 11.84
N SER A 147 0.47 -7.45 10.62
CA SER A 147 1.47 -6.88 9.72
C SER A 147 0.75 -6.07 8.65
N LEU A 148 1.06 -4.77 8.58
CA LEU A 148 0.47 -3.86 7.60
C LEU A 148 1.39 -3.77 6.39
N ALA A 149 0.85 -4.00 5.20
CA ALA A 149 1.60 -4.06 3.95
C ALA A 149 0.86 -3.32 2.83
N ILE A 150 1.57 -3.01 1.75
CA ILE A 150 1.05 -2.22 0.62
C ILE A 150 0.62 -3.17 -0.49
N PRO A 151 -0.68 -3.39 -0.73
CA PRO A 151 -1.15 -4.14 -1.89
C PRO A 151 -0.96 -3.36 -3.18
N PHE A 152 -0.64 -4.08 -4.25
CA PHE A 152 -0.65 -3.64 -5.63
C PHE A 152 -1.11 -4.77 -6.55
N GLN A 153 -1.28 -4.47 -7.84
CA GLN A 153 -1.73 -5.46 -8.81
C GLN A 153 -0.80 -6.67 -8.87
N LYS A 154 -1.41 -7.86 -8.87
CA LYS A 154 -0.69 -9.13 -8.98
C LYS A 154 0.02 -9.26 -10.33
N GLY A 155 1.21 -9.86 -10.31
CA GLY A 155 1.97 -10.18 -11.52
C GLY A 155 2.84 -9.03 -12.03
N ASN A 156 3.24 -8.08 -11.17
CA ASN A 156 4.10 -6.95 -11.53
C ASN A 156 5.47 -7.03 -10.84
N PRO A 157 6.37 -7.94 -11.27
CA PRO A 157 7.63 -8.20 -10.58
C PRO A 157 8.60 -7.02 -10.63
N ALA A 158 8.62 -6.23 -11.71
CA ALA A 158 9.48 -5.05 -11.79
C ALA A 158 9.03 -3.97 -10.79
N PHE A 159 7.73 -3.70 -10.74
CA PHE A 159 7.16 -2.77 -9.76
C PHE A 159 7.38 -3.25 -8.33
N HIS A 160 7.16 -4.54 -8.06
CA HIS A 160 7.42 -5.13 -6.75
C HIS A 160 8.87 -4.90 -6.32
N ALA A 161 9.84 -5.23 -7.17
CA ALA A 161 11.26 -5.04 -6.85
C ALA A 161 11.60 -3.56 -6.58
N SER A 162 11.06 -2.64 -7.37
CA SER A 162 11.25 -1.19 -7.18
C SER A 162 10.65 -0.70 -5.86
N LEU A 163 9.40 -1.08 -5.56
CA LEU A 163 8.71 -0.71 -4.32
C LEU A 163 9.42 -1.28 -3.09
N GLU A 164 9.88 -2.53 -3.16
CA GLU A 164 10.60 -3.17 -2.08
C GLU A 164 11.94 -2.49 -1.84
N ASN A 165 12.72 -2.21 -2.88
CA ASN A 165 13.98 -1.47 -2.76
C ASN A 165 13.78 -0.07 -2.16
N ALA A 166 12.72 0.64 -2.57
CA ALA A 166 12.34 1.93 -2.00
C ALA A 166 12.06 1.81 -0.50
N LEU A 167 11.20 0.87 -0.10
CA LEU A 167 10.86 0.64 1.30
C LEU A 167 12.08 0.24 2.13
N GLN A 168 12.97 -0.60 1.60
CA GLN A 168 14.20 -1.01 2.27
C GLN A 168 15.17 0.16 2.47
N ARG A 169 15.28 1.10 1.52
CA ARG A 169 16.10 2.31 1.72
C ARG A 169 15.53 3.21 2.81
N ILE A 170 14.21 3.43 2.81
CA ILE A 170 13.50 4.20 3.84
C ILE A 170 13.68 3.58 5.23
N LYS A 171 13.70 2.24 5.31
CA LYS A 171 14.01 1.52 6.55
C LYS A 171 15.48 1.68 6.95
N ALA A 172 16.41 1.47 6.01
CA ALA A 172 17.84 1.42 6.27
C ALA A 172 18.43 2.78 6.70
N ASP A 173 17.87 3.89 6.23
CA ASP A 173 18.31 5.23 6.61
C ASP A 173 17.53 5.83 7.79
N GLY A 174 16.63 5.07 8.41
CA GLY A 174 15.88 5.45 9.62
C GLY A 174 14.71 6.39 9.37
N ARG A 175 14.37 6.72 8.11
CA ARG A 175 13.19 7.57 7.83
C ARG A 175 11.89 6.91 8.28
N LEU A 176 11.74 5.58 8.13
CA LEU A 176 10.56 4.87 8.63
C LEU A 176 10.43 5.00 10.15
N GLU A 177 11.52 4.75 10.88
CA GLU A 177 11.55 4.91 12.34
C GLU A 177 11.23 6.35 12.75
N GLY A 178 11.76 7.34 12.03
CA GLY A 178 11.43 8.75 12.24
C GLY A 178 9.93 9.05 12.07
N LEU A 179 9.28 8.46 11.07
CA LEU A 179 7.82 8.55 10.90
C LEU A 179 7.08 7.86 12.04
N GLU A 180 7.51 6.67 12.46
CA GLU A 180 6.89 5.95 13.56
C GLU A 180 6.97 6.72 14.87
N GLN A 181 8.13 7.28 15.20
CA GLN A 181 8.30 8.11 16.40
C GLN A 181 7.44 9.37 16.35
N LYS A 182 7.36 10.02 15.19
CA LYS A 182 6.55 11.24 15.00
C LYS A 182 5.06 10.98 15.22
N TRP A 183 4.53 9.89 14.68
CA TRP A 183 3.09 9.64 14.63
C TRP A 183 2.58 8.70 15.73
N PHE A 184 3.45 7.85 16.28
CA PHE A 184 3.10 6.84 17.28
C PHE A 184 3.96 6.90 18.56
N GLY A 185 4.99 7.74 18.60
CA GLY A 185 5.83 7.91 19.80
C GLY A 185 5.05 8.44 21.00
N ALA A 186 5.61 8.28 22.21
CA ALA A 186 4.96 8.65 23.47
C ALA A 186 4.56 10.14 23.57
N ASP A 187 5.22 11.02 22.80
CA ASP A 187 4.92 12.45 22.75
C ASP A 187 3.85 12.82 21.70
N ALA A 188 3.42 11.87 20.86
CA ALA A 188 2.39 12.09 19.83
C ALA A 188 0.98 12.33 20.41
N ASP A 189 0.78 12.08 21.71
CA ASP A 189 -0.45 12.39 22.45
C ASP A 189 -0.60 13.89 22.78
N VAL A 190 0.42 14.71 22.49
CA VAL A 190 0.27 16.17 22.55
C VAL A 190 -0.38 16.64 21.26
N ALA A 191 -1.72 16.69 21.26
CA ALA A 191 -2.53 17.28 20.20
C ALA A 191 -1.91 18.57 19.64
N PRO A 192 -2.01 18.85 18.33
CA PRO A 192 -1.51 20.09 17.76
C PRO A 192 -2.17 21.26 18.50
N LYS A 193 -1.33 22.09 19.12
CA LYS A 193 -1.77 23.27 19.86
C LYS A 193 -2.47 24.22 18.87
N PRO A 194 -3.64 24.78 19.22
CA PRO A 194 -4.41 25.67 18.34
C PRO A 194 -3.64 26.94 17.96
#